data_AF-A0A942K9A9-F1
#
_entry.id   AF-A0A942K9A9-F1
#
_cell.length_a   1.000
_cell.length_b   1.000
_cell.length_c   1.000
_cell.angle_alpha   90.00
_cell.angle_beta   90.00
_cell.angle_gamma   90.00
#
_symmetry.space_group_name_H-M   'P 1'
#
loop_
_entity.id
_entity.type
_entity.pdbx_description
1 polymer ?
#
loop_
_entity_poly.entity_id
_entity_poly.type
_entity_poly.pdbx_seq_one_letter_code
_entity_poly.pdbx_strand_id
1 'polypeptide(L)'
;MIWLLLALVGSYLLGALPLGSLLIKRVTGFTPREMSAHNLGVENLMHFVGRPLALASFGLDLLKGFVALALFAGSPWAAVGVYLGHLYPLPLKELPRGRGNGVLLGVLAGLWAFGGLSWLAAAVPVVVYAGVLALSGYVALATLAGLAALVVATVVTGPTALAVATLLIATLALWRHKASLMRLLDQTEPKLGESLPVRARDPGVVTAAFMIHPLSLDDLWQPGSQRWLRPLYQRGLLSEATIRKLTPHFRPLKQGEIKGVRLADGRELRLMLLTGPLLPDQIRYQPEVATRMASQGARLAYELGAEAFGLGAFWSTVGNKGLDVQEAVPEIHITNGGAYTAATVKAAVPGLLASFEAEGGSLKRACAAVVGANGVVAFGVARMIAGEVAELILIGRDLERLNRSAETLRRKFPQTVVTTSTEVAACAAADLVFTATSDPAPVLFAEHVKPGAWLFDLGRPADVDDSVRRVPGVHIVPGGVVRPPGAMQSLIDLHFGDGLVPACLAETMIMTATRAFDRKSLGPQTKTADIDFYLEAGARLGFEIVTRDEQVAPLELAR
;
A
#
# COMPACT_ATOMS: atom_id res chain seq x y z
N MET A 1 -50.69 -4.24 10.24
CA MET A 1 -49.59 -3.30 10.59
C MET A 1 -48.77 -3.80 11.77
N ILE A 2 -49.36 -4.04 12.96
CA ILE A 2 -48.65 -4.52 14.16
C ILE A 2 -47.85 -5.81 13.91
N TRP A 3 -48.45 -6.81 13.24
CA TRP A 3 -47.75 -8.07 12.91
C TRP A 3 -46.49 -7.87 12.04
N LEU A 4 -46.53 -6.95 11.08
CA LEU A 4 -45.39 -6.66 10.21
C LEU A 4 -44.25 -5.98 10.98
N LEU A 5 -44.61 -5.08 11.91
CA LEU A 5 -43.65 -4.44 12.81
C LEU A 5 -43.02 -5.46 13.75
N LEU A 6 -43.81 -6.36 14.33
CA LEU A 6 -43.31 -7.45 15.17
C LEU A 6 -42.38 -8.38 14.39
N ALA A 7 -42.72 -8.71 13.14
CA ALA A 7 -41.87 -9.52 12.27
C ALA A 7 -40.52 -8.85 12.01
N LEU A 8 -40.51 -7.55 11.72
CA LEU A 8 -39.29 -6.78 11.48
C LEU A 8 -38.42 -6.67 12.74
N VAL A 9 -39.00 -6.21 13.85
CA VAL A 9 -38.27 -5.94 15.09
C VAL A 9 -37.83 -7.23 15.78
N GLY A 10 -38.73 -8.23 15.87
CA GLY A 10 -38.41 -9.52 16.49
C GLY A 10 -37.30 -10.25 15.74
N SER A 11 -37.36 -10.24 14.41
CA SER A 11 -36.32 -10.84 13.56
C SER A 11 -35.01 -10.06 13.62
N TYR A 12 -35.06 -8.72 13.75
CA TYR A 12 -33.87 -7.90 13.96
C TYR A 12 -33.13 -8.29 15.24
N LEU A 13 -33.84 -8.44 16.36
CA LEU A 13 -33.26 -8.86 17.63
C LEU A 13 -32.60 -10.25 17.52
N LEU A 14 -33.26 -11.20 16.84
CA LEU A 14 -32.69 -12.52 16.57
C LEU A 14 -31.43 -12.45 15.69
N GLY A 15 -31.48 -11.65 14.62
CA GLY A 15 -30.35 -11.45 13.71
C GLY A 15 -29.14 -10.82 14.40
N ALA A 16 -29.39 -9.92 15.35
CA ALA A 16 -28.37 -9.21 16.12
C ALA A 16 -27.58 -10.11 17.09
N LEU A 17 -28.05 -11.33 17.36
CA LEU A 17 -27.34 -12.29 18.20
C LEU A 17 -26.03 -12.75 17.51
N PRO A 18 -24.86 -12.53 18.13
CA PRO A 18 -23.56 -12.85 17.56
C PRO A 18 -23.18 -14.33 17.80
N LEU A 19 -24.09 -15.27 17.55
CA LEU A 19 -23.94 -16.68 17.92
C LEU A 19 -22.66 -17.32 17.38
N GLY A 20 -22.35 -17.11 16.09
CA GLY A 20 -21.14 -17.61 15.46
C GLY A 20 -19.85 -17.01 16.06
N SER A 21 -19.83 -15.69 16.27
CA SER A 21 -18.70 -15.03 16.93
C SER A 21 -18.49 -15.49 18.36
N LEU A 22 -19.57 -15.71 19.11
CA LEU A 22 -19.50 -16.17 20.49
C LEU A 22 -18.95 -17.59 20.56
N LEU A 23 -19.37 -18.46 19.63
CA LEU A 23 -18.85 -19.81 19.49
C LEU A 23 -17.34 -19.78 19.24
N ILE A 24 -16.88 -18.96 18.28
CA ILE A 24 -15.46 -18.83 17.94
C ILE A 24 -14.67 -18.30 19.13
N LYS A 25 -15.15 -17.26 19.80
CA LYS A 25 -14.49 -16.69 20.99
C LYS A 25 -14.36 -17.71 22.12
N ARG A 26 -15.40 -18.51 22.38
CA ARG A 26 -15.37 -19.54 23.43
C ARG A 26 -14.36 -20.65 23.16
N VAL A 27 -14.19 -21.04 21.89
CA VAL A 27 -13.29 -22.15 21.52
C VAL A 27 -11.86 -21.67 21.34
N THR A 28 -11.64 -20.46 20.81
CA THR A 28 -10.31 -19.98 20.40
C THR A 28 -9.73 -18.88 21.30
N GLY A 29 -10.53 -18.29 22.18
CA GLY A 29 -10.16 -17.11 22.97
C GLY A 29 -10.23 -15.78 22.20
N PHE A 30 -10.21 -15.81 20.87
CA PHE A 30 -10.22 -14.63 20.01
C PHE A 30 -11.57 -14.48 19.29
N THR A 31 -11.96 -13.24 19.06
CA THR A 31 -13.11 -12.89 18.21
C THR A 31 -12.72 -12.95 16.74
N PRO A 32 -13.67 -13.20 15.82
CA PRO A 32 -13.38 -13.18 14.38
C PRO A 32 -12.75 -11.85 13.94
N ARG A 33 -13.18 -10.73 14.52
CA ARG A 33 -12.64 -9.39 14.21
C ARG A 33 -11.16 -9.25 14.58
N GLU A 34 -10.74 -9.86 15.68
CA GLU A 34 -9.32 -9.88 16.09
C GLU A 34 -8.47 -10.77 15.18
N MET A 35 -9.08 -11.79 14.55
CA MET A 35 -8.39 -12.65 13.58
C MET A 35 -8.29 -11.99 12.19
N SER A 36 -9.35 -11.31 11.74
CA SER A 36 -9.34 -10.51 10.51
C SER A 36 -10.43 -9.44 10.54
N ALA A 37 -10.03 -8.17 10.60
CA ALA A 37 -10.98 -7.06 10.65
C ALA A 37 -11.70 -6.81 9.31
N HIS A 38 -11.06 -7.17 8.18
CA HIS A 38 -11.48 -6.73 6.84
C HIS A 38 -12.04 -7.86 5.94
N ASN A 39 -11.83 -9.13 6.29
CA ASN A 39 -12.12 -10.27 5.41
C ASN A 39 -12.81 -11.46 6.12
N LEU A 40 -13.89 -11.18 6.84
CA LEU A 40 -14.73 -12.19 7.52
C LEU A 40 -15.65 -12.96 6.56
N GLY A 41 -15.04 -13.77 5.67
CA GLY A 41 -15.70 -14.85 4.93
C GLY A 41 -15.57 -16.17 5.66
N VAL A 42 -16.44 -17.14 5.35
CA VAL A 42 -16.42 -18.48 5.97
C VAL A 42 -15.11 -19.19 5.63
N GLU A 43 -14.66 -19.05 4.39
CA GLU A 43 -13.48 -19.69 3.85
C GLU A 43 -12.22 -19.13 4.50
N ASN A 44 -12.14 -17.80 4.61
CA ASN A 44 -11.08 -17.14 5.36
C ASN A 44 -11.08 -17.62 6.80
N LEU A 45 -12.26 -17.70 7.44
CA LEU A 45 -12.40 -18.20 8.80
C LEU A 45 -11.94 -19.67 8.93
N MET A 46 -12.18 -20.53 7.94
CA MET A 46 -11.66 -21.92 7.93
C MET A 46 -10.14 -21.96 8.02
N HIS A 47 -9.43 -21.02 7.40
CA HIS A 47 -7.97 -20.93 7.49
C HIS A 47 -7.49 -20.54 8.90
N PHE A 48 -8.29 -19.78 9.66
CA PHE A 48 -7.96 -19.40 11.04
C PHE A 48 -8.30 -20.50 12.04
N VAL A 49 -9.56 -20.93 12.07
CA VAL A 49 -10.10 -21.75 13.17
C VAL A 49 -10.39 -23.21 12.80
N GLY A 50 -10.10 -23.58 11.55
CA GLY A 50 -10.38 -24.91 11.02
C GLY A 50 -11.80 -25.08 10.48
N ARG A 51 -11.96 -26.08 9.60
CA ARG A 51 -13.23 -26.36 8.90
C ARG A 51 -14.42 -26.58 9.83
N PRO A 52 -14.34 -27.40 10.90
CA PRO A 52 -15.50 -27.70 11.73
C PRO A 52 -16.07 -26.45 12.42
N LEU A 53 -15.21 -25.62 13.02
CA LEU A 53 -15.66 -24.43 13.75
C LEU A 53 -16.19 -23.34 12.81
N ALA A 54 -15.56 -23.14 11.66
CA ALA A 54 -16.02 -22.18 10.66
C ALA A 54 -17.39 -22.58 10.08
N LEU A 55 -17.59 -23.87 9.75
CA LEU A 55 -18.88 -24.38 9.28
C LEU A 55 -19.95 -24.33 10.37
N ALA A 56 -19.62 -24.62 11.63
CA ALA A 56 -20.55 -24.50 12.74
C ALA A 56 -21.01 -23.04 12.93
N SER A 57 -20.08 -22.08 12.89
CA SER A 57 -20.42 -20.66 12.94
C SER A 57 -21.33 -20.24 11.77
N PHE A 58 -21.01 -20.68 10.55
CA PHE A 58 -21.84 -20.41 9.38
C PHE A 58 -23.24 -21.03 9.51
N GLY A 59 -23.32 -22.26 10.01
CA GLY A 59 -24.57 -22.96 10.27
C GLY A 59 -25.46 -22.23 11.28
N LEU A 60 -24.88 -21.62 12.32
CA LEU A 60 -25.63 -20.78 13.26
C LEU A 60 -26.20 -19.52 12.60
N ASP A 61 -25.46 -18.89 11.69
CA ASP A 61 -25.96 -17.75 10.93
C ASP A 61 -27.07 -18.15 9.93
N LEU A 62 -26.96 -19.32 9.32
CA LEU A 62 -28.02 -19.89 8.48
C LEU A 62 -29.26 -20.18 9.32
N LEU A 63 -29.09 -20.86 10.45
CA LEU A 63 -30.19 -21.27 11.32
C LEU A 63 -30.98 -20.07 11.83
N LYS A 64 -30.33 -19.00 12.30
CA LYS A 64 -31.06 -17.81 12.75
C LYS A 64 -31.82 -17.13 11.61
N GLY A 65 -31.29 -17.13 10.39
CA GLY A 65 -31.99 -16.68 9.19
C GLY A 65 -33.27 -17.48 8.96
N PHE A 66 -33.18 -18.81 9.00
CA PHE A 66 -34.33 -19.69 8.82
C PHE A 66 -35.38 -19.55 9.96
N VAL A 67 -34.93 -19.55 11.21
CA VAL A 67 -35.79 -19.43 12.40
C VAL A 67 -36.57 -18.11 12.40
N ALA A 68 -35.97 -17.00 11.94
CA ALA A 68 -36.69 -15.73 11.80
C ALA A 68 -37.92 -15.86 10.90
N LEU A 69 -37.80 -16.53 9.76
CA LEU A 69 -38.92 -16.76 8.84
C LEU A 69 -39.93 -17.75 9.43
N ALA A 70 -39.48 -18.76 10.17
CA ALA A 70 -40.36 -19.71 10.85
C ALA A 70 -41.26 -19.05 11.90
N LEU A 71 -40.68 -18.17 12.73
CA LEU A 71 -41.40 -17.46 13.80
C LEU A 71 -42.50 -16.52 13.27
N PHE A 72 -42.32 -16.00 12.05
CA PHE A 72 -43.23 -15.02 11.46
C PHE A 72 -43.88 -15.53 10.16
N ALA A 73 -44.04 -16.86 10.04
CA ALA A 73 -44.77 -17.52 8.95
C ALA A 73 -44.38 -17.05 7.54
N GLY A 74 -43.08 -16.97 7.26
CA GLY A 74 -42.56 -16.59 5.95
C GLY A 74 -42.64 -15.09 5.64
N SER A 75 -42.93 -14.22 6.62
CA SER A 75 -43.07 -12.79 6.39
C SER A 75 -41.84 -12.17 5.72
N PRO A 76 -41.99 -11.45 4.59
CA PRO A 76 -40.87 -10.76 3.94
C PRO A 76 -40.16 -9.74 4.83
N TRP A 77 -40.87 -9.15 5.81
CA TRP A 77 -40.29 -8.19 6.75
C TRP A 77 -39.43 -8.87 7.83
N ALA A 78 -39.67 -10.15 8.13
CA ALA A 78 -38.78 -10.93 8.97
C ALA A 78 -37.43 -11.17 8.28
N ALA A 79 -37.43 -11.40 6.96
CA ALA A 79 -36.21 -11.50 6.15
C ALA A 79 -35.37 -10.21 6.19
N VAL A 80 -36.02 -9.04 6.04
CA VAL A 80 -35.35 -7.74 6.16
C VAL A 80 -34.79 -7.55 7.57
N GLY A 81 -35.59 -7.84 8.60
CA GLY A 81 -35.23 -7.68 10.00
C GLY A 81 -34.00 -8.50 10.38
N VAL A 82 -34.01 -9.81 10.12
CA VAL A 82 -32.89 -10.70 10.50
C VAL A 82 -31.59 -10.35 9.77
N TYR A 83 -31.66 -9.96 8.51
CA TYR A 83 -30.48 -9.54 7.76
C TYR A 83 -29.93 -8.21 8.28
N LEU A 84 -30.80 -7.23 8.53
CA LEU A 84 -30.41 -5.94 9.10
C LEU A 84 -29.79 -6.09 10.50
N GLY A 85 -30.37 -6.96 11.34
CA GLY A 85 -29.85 -7.28 12.67
C GLY A 85 -28.46 -7.91 12.61
N HIS A 86 -28.23 -8.85 11.69
CA HIS A 86 -26.92 -9.47 11.51
C HIS A 86 -25.85 -8.47 11.01
N LEU A 87 -26.21 -7.56 10.10
CA LEU A 87 -25.27 -6.58 9.56
C LEU A 87 -24.94 -5.46 10.55
N TYR A 88 -25.93 -5.04 11.35
CA TYR A 88 -25.85 -3.90 12.25
C TYR A 88 -26.38 -4.25 13.64
N PRO A 89 -25.74 -5.20 14.36
CA PRO A 89 -26.15 -5.55 15.70
C PRO A 89 -25.85 -4.40 16.68
N LEU A 90 -26.75 -4.17 17.63
CA LEU A 90 -26.59 -3.16 18.68
C LEU A 90 -25.97 -3.79 19.94
N PRO A 91 -24.96 -3.17 20.58
CA PRO A 91 -24.35 -1.86 20.24
C PRO A 91 -23.32 -1.93 19.09
N LEU A 92 -23.38 -0.94 18.18
CA LEU A 92 -22.67 -0.92 16.88
C LEU A 92 -21.14 -0.99 16.94
N LYS A 93 -20.50 -0.70 18.08
CA LYS A 93 -19.03 -0.56 18.20
C LYS A 93 -18.30 -1.88 18.48
N GLU A 94 -18.95 -2.80 19.18
CA GLU A 94 -18.28 -3.95 19.81
C GLU A 94 -18.47 -5.26 19.04
N LEU A 95 -19.52 -5.34 18.21
CA LEU A 95 -19.91 -6.59 17.57
C LEU A 95 -19.29 -6.75 16.16
N PRO A 96 -18.75 -7.94 15.84
CA PRO A 96 -18.18 -8.22 14.52
C PRO A 96 -19.27 -8.16 13.45
N ARG A 97 -18.97 -7.47 12.34
CA ARG A 97 -19.91 -7.33 11.23
C ARG A 97 -19.56 -8.36 10.16
N GLY A 98 -20.39 -9.38 9.99
CA GLY A 98 -20.25 -10.39 8.93
C GLY A 98 -20.58 -9.83 7.54
N ARG A 99 -20.33 -10.63 6.49
CA ARG A 99 -20.84 -10.37 5.13
C ARG A 99 -22.31 -10.81 4.97
N GLY A 100 -22.81 -11.66 5.86
CA GLY A 100 -24.21 -12.05 5.96
C GLY A 100 -24.65 -13.20 5.04
N ASN A 101 -23.73 -13.83 4.31
CA ASN A 101 -24.06 -14.91 3.36
C ASN A 101 -24.80 -16.09 4.00
N GLY A 102 -24.44 -16.47 5.24
CA GLY A 102 -25.15 -17.54 5.96
C GLY A 102 -26.60 -17.18 6.25
N VAL A 103 -26.84 -15.96 6.76
CA VAL A 103 -28.19 -15.45 7.01
C VAL A 103 -29.01 -15.36 5.73
N LEU A 104 -28.42 -14.89 4.62
CA LEU A 104 -29.09 -14.83 3.32
C LEU A 104 -29.54 -16.20 2.84
N LEU A 105 -28.70 -17.23 3.00
CA LEU A 105 -29.06 -18.60 2.64
C LEU A 105 -30.19 -19.15 3.55
N GLY A 106 -30.16 -18.85 4.85
CA GLY A 106 -31.22 -19.19 5.78
C GLY A 106 -32.55 -18.49 5.47
N VAL A 107 -32.49 -17.20 5.08
CA VAL A 107 -33.64 -16.42 4.61
C VAL A 107 -34.24 -17.02 3.34
N LEU A 108 -33.39 -17.38 2.36
CA LEU A 108 -33.84 -18.01 1.11
C LEU A 108 -34.55 -19.36 1.39
N ALA A 109 -33.94 -20.20 2.24
CA ALA A 109 -34.52 -21.47 2.65
C ALA A 109 -35.85 -21.29 3.41
N GLY A 110 -35.93 -20.30 4.30
CA GLY A 110 -37.15 -19.98 5.04
C GLY A 110 -38.27 -19.47 4.13
N LEU A 111 -37.96 -18.55 3.20
CA LEU A 111 -38.94 -18.06 2.23
C LEU A 111 -39.50 -19.19 1.35
N TRP A 112 -38.67 -20.16 0.96
CA TRP A 112 -39.14 -21.36 0.26
C TRP A 112 -40.02 -22.25 1.16
N ALA A 113 -39.54 -22.60 2.35
CA ALA A 113 -40.22 -23.54 3.25
C ALA A 113 -41.60 -23.05 3.72
N PHE A 114 -41.78 -21.74 3.87
CA PHE A 114 -43.03 -21.12 4.33
C PHE A 114 -43.85 -20.51 3.19
N GLY A 115 -43.63 -20.96 1.94
CA GLY A 115 -44.49 -20.63 0.79
C GLY A 115 -44.32 -19.22 0.22
N GLY A 116 -43.30 -18.47 0.65
CA GLY A 116 -42.94 -17.17 0.09
C GLY A 116 -42.27 -17.26 -1.29
N LEU A 117 -41.63 -18.39 -1.63
CA LEU A 117 -41.00 -18.64 -2.93
C LEU A 117 -41.40 -20.01 -3.48
N SER A 118 -41.62 -20.08 -4.80
CA SER A 118 -41.66 -21.36 -5.50
C SER A 118 -40.26 -22.00 -5.52
N TRP A 119 -40.21 -23.32 -5.75
CA TRP A 119 -38.92 -24.03 -5.84
C TRP A 119 -38.02 -23.45 -6.94
N LEU A 120 -38.59 -23.03 -8.08
CA LEU A 120 -37.88 -22.36 -9.17
C LEU A 120 -37.33 -21.00 -8.72
N ALA A 121 -38.16 -20.17 -8.10
CA ALA A 121 -37.76 -18.84 -7.64
C ALA A 121 -36.68 -18.90 -6.54
N ALA A 122 -36.66 -19.97 -5.74
CA ALA A 122 -35.61 -20.23 -4.76
C ALA A 122 -34.31 -20.79 -5.40
N ALA A 123 -34.41 -21.61 -6.44
CA ALA A 123 -33.25 -22.23 -7.09
C ALA A 123 -32.44 -21.27 -7.97
N VAL A 124 -33.11 -20.39 -8.73
CA VAL A 124 -32.48 -19.41 -9.63
C VAL A 124 -31.33 -18.61 -8.98
N PRO A 125 -31.51 -17.95 -7.82
CA PRO A 125 -30.42 -17.18 -7.20
C PRO A 125 -29.23 -18.05 -6.77
N VAL A 126 -29.47 -19.31 -6.37
CA VAL A 126 -28.40 -20.26 -6.02
C VAL A 126 -27.60 -20.66 -7.25
N VAL A 127 -28.27 -20.93 -8.37
CA VAL A 127 -27.62 -21.27 -9.64
C VAL A 127 -26.81 -20.09 -10.17
N VAL A 128 -27.37 -18.87 -10.14
CA VAL A 128 -26.65 -17.65 -10.56
C VAL A 128 -25.44 -17.40 -9.65
N TYR A 129 -25.59 -17.52 -8.33
CA TYR A 129 -24.48 -17.42 -7.39
C TYR A 129 -23.38 -18.43 -7.72
N ALA A 130 -23.72 -19.71 -7.88
CA ALA A 130 -22.77 -20.77 -8.16
C ALA A 130 -22.06 -20.56 -9.51
N GLY A 131 -22.80 -20.17 -10.55
CA GLY A 131 -22.24 -19.88 -11.88
C GLY A 131 -21.27 -18.70 -11.85
N VAL A 132 -21.65 -17.58 -11.24
CA VAL A 132 -20.78 -16.41 -11.11
C VAL A 132 -19.56 -16.72 -10.23
N LEU A 133 -19.72 -17.48 -9.15
CA LEU A 133 -18.60 -17.90 -8.31
C LEU A 133 -17.63 -18.81 -9.07
N ALA A 134 -18.14 -19.78 -9.83
CA ALA A 134 -17.32 -20.69 -10.62
C ALA A 134 -16.55 -19.96 -11.75
N LEU A 135 -17.18 -18.97 -12.38
CA LEU A 135 -16.56 -18.21 -13.48
C LEU A 135 -15.57 -17.14 -12.99
N SER A 136 -15.87 -16.46 -11.87
CA SER A 136 -15.09 -15.30 -11.42
C SER A 136 -14.16 -15.58 -10.23
N GLY A 137 -14.49 -16.56 -9.39
CA GLY A 137 -13.83 -16.81 -8.12
C GLY A 137 -14.16 -15.81 -6.99
N TYR A 138 -14.99 -14.79 -7.23
CA TYR A 138 -15.25 -13.74 -6.23
C TYR A 138 -16.58 -13.92 -5.49
N VAL A 139 -16.52 -14.20 -4.19
CA VAL A 139 -17.70 -14.40 -3.32
C VAL A 139 -18.60 -13.16 -3.27
N ALA A 140 -18.02 -11.95 -3.20
CA ALA A 140 -18.80 -10.72 -3.15
C ALA A 140 -19.62 -10.50 -4.43
N LEU A 141 -19.01 -10.74 -5.60
CA LEU A 141 -19.67 -10.61 -6.90
C LEU A 141 -20.79 -11.66 -7.05
N ALA A 142 -20.51 -12.91 -6.71
CA ALA A 142 -21.50 -13.99 -6.72
C ALA A 142 -22.69 -13.69 -5.80
N THR A 143 -22.45 -13.18 -4.59
CA THR A 143 -23.49 -12.81 -3.62
C THR A 143 -24.44 -11.75 -4.20
N LEU A 144 -23.89 -10.69 -4.80
CA LEU A 144 -24.69 -9.62 -5.39
C LEU A 144 -25.46 -10.08 -6.64
N ALA A 145 -24.86 -10.93 -7.48
CA ALA A 145 -25.52 -11.50 -8.64
C ALA A 145 -26.69 -12.42 -8.25
N GLY A 146 -26.50 -13.28 -7.24
CA GLY A 146 -27.56 -14.12 -6.69
C GLY A 146 -28.71 -13.29 -6.11
N LEU A 147 -28.40 -12.22 -5.37
CA LEU A 147 -29.43 -11.29 -4.85
C LEU A 147 -30.18 -10.55 -5.97
N ALA A 148 -29.49 -10.09 -7.01
CA ALA A 148 -30.14 -9.47 -8.17
C ALA A 148 -31.10 -10.45 -8.85
N ALA A 149 -30.69 -11.71 -9.03
CA ALA A 149 -31.54 -12.76 -9.57
C ALA A 149 -32.77 -13.04 -8.68
N LEU A 150 -32.60 -13.02 -7.35
CA LEU A 150 -33.71 -13.14 -6.40
C LEU A 150 -34.69 -11.96 -6.53
N VAL A 151 -34.19 -10.72 -6.63
CA VAL A 151 -35.06 -9.54 -6.85
C VAL A 151 -35.88 -9.71 -8.11
N VAL A 152 -35.24 -10.06 -9.24
CA VAL A 152 -35.95 -10.31 -10.51
C VAL A 152 -36.99 -11.41 -10.37
N ALA A 153 -36.63 -12.56 -9.78
CA ALA A 153 -37.55 -13.67 -9.58
C ALA A 153 -38.78 -13.24 -8.76
N THR A 154 -38.59 -12.48 -7.69
CA THR A 154 -39.69 -12.01 -6.83
C THR A 154 -40.51 -10.89 -7.44
N VAL A 155 -39.94 -10.03 -8.29
CA VAL A 155 -40.69 -9.02 -9.04
C VAL A 155 -41.60 -9.66 -10.09
N VAL A 156 -41.13 -10.73 -10.73
CA VAL A 156 -41.89 -11.42 -11.81
C VAL A 156 -42.96 -12.37 -11.24
N THR A 157 -42.64 -13.10 -10.18
CA THR A 157 -43.49 -14.22 -9.70
C THR A 157 -44.10 -14.00 -8.31
N GLY A 158 -43.61 -13.03 -7.55
CA GLY A 158 -43.95 -12.83 -6.15
C GLY A 158 -44.88 -11.65 -5.89
N PRO A 159 -45.47 -11.58 -4.68
CA PRO A 159 -46.25 -10.41 -4.27
C PRO A 159 -45.37 -9.17 -4.11
N THR A 160 -45.94 -7.98 -4.29
CA THR A 160 -45.22 -6.70 -4.20
C THR A 160 -44.43 -6.54 -2.89
N ALA A 161 -45.00 -6.99 -1.76
CA ALA A 161 -44.32 -6.93 -0.47
C ALA A 161 -43.03 -7.76 -0.43
N LEU A 162 -42.99 -8.91 -1.10
CA LEU A 162 -41.81 -9.74 -1.20
C LEU A 162 -40.75 -9.10 -2.10
N ALA A 163 -41.17 -8.56 -3.25
CA ALA A 163 -40.29 -7.85 -4.17
C ALA A 163 -39.63 -6.61 -3.51
N VAL A 164 -40.39 -5.86 -2.71
CA VAL A 164 -39.85 -4.72 -1.94
C VAL A 164 -38.85 -5.21 -0.89
N ALA A 165 -39.16 -6.27 -0.15
CA ALA A 165 -38.27 -6.83 0.87
C ALA A 165 -36.94 -7.33 0.27
N THR A 166 -36.98 -8.07 -0.84
CA THR A 166 -35.75 -8.56 -1.50
C THR A 166 -34.94 -7.42 -2.10
N LEU A 167 -35.59 -6.37 -2.63
CA LEU A 167 -34.89 -5.16 -3.09
C LEU A 167 -34.16 -4.44 -1.95
N LEU A 168 -34.80 -4.33 -0.77
CA LEU A 168 -34.19 -3.75 0.42
C LEU A 168 -32.98 -4.58 0.89
N ILE A 169 -33.11 -5.91 0.93
CA ILE A 169 -32.00 -6.82 1.26
C ILE A 169 -30.85 -6.66 0.26
N ALA A 170 -31.13 -6.65 -1.04
CA ALA A 170 -30.14 -6.44 -2.08
C ALA A 170 -29.42 -5.10 -1.95
N THR A 171 -30.15 -4.03 -1.60
CA THR A 171 -29.59 -2.69 -1.38
C THR A 171 -28.67 -2.65 -0.14
N LEU A 172 -29.10 -3.27 0.96
CA LEU A 172 -28.29 -3.40 2.18
C LEU A 172 -27.02 -4.22 1.93
N ALA A 173 -27.13 -5.32 1.18
CA ALA A 173 -26.00 -6.14 0.78
C ALA A 173 -25.04 -5.36 -0.12
N LEU A 174 -25.54 -4.64 -1.13
CA LEU A 174 -24.73 -3.80 -2.01
C LEU A 174 -23.93 -2.77 -1.21
N TRP A 175 -24.57 -2.08 -0.26
CA TRP A 175 -23.88 -1.16 0.64
C TRP A 175 -22.82 -1.86 1.51
N ARG A 176 -23.12 -3.06 2.01
CA ARG A 176 -22.17 -3.86 2.81
C ARG A 176 -20.95 -4.29 1.99
N HIS A 177 -21.14 -4.63 0.72
CA HIS A 177 -20.13 -5.14 -0.20
C HIS A 177 -19.38 -4.05 -0.97
N LYS A 178 -19.70 -2.76 -0.79
CA LYS A 178 -19.05 -1.65 -1.50
C LYS A 178 -17.51 -1.69 -1.46
N ALA A 179 -16.94 -2.03 -0.30
CA ALA A 179 -15.49 -2.13 -0.14
C ALA A 179 -14.89 -3.33 -0.89
N SER A 180 -15.62 -4.46 -0.97
CA SER A 180 -15.23 -5.60 -1.81
C SER A 180 -15.31 -5.27 -3.29
N LEU A 181 -16.31 -4.49 -3.73
CA LEU A 181 -16.41 -4.03 -5.11
C LEU A 181 -15.27 -3.08 -5.50
N MET A 182 -14.91 -2.15 -4.60
CA MET A 182 -13.73 -1.30 -4.81
C MET A 182 -12.46 -2.14 -4.96
N ARG A 183 -12.22 -3.08 -4.04
CA ARG A 183 -11.08 -4.00 -4.15
C ARG A 183 -11.13 -4.90 -5.39
N LEU A 184 -12.31 -5.27 -5.87
CA LEU A 184 -12.47 -6.01 -7.13
C LEU A 184 -11.99 -5.17 -8.32
N LEU A 185 -12.38 -3.89 -8.38
CA LEU A 185 -11.94 -2.96 -9.42
C LEU A 185 -10.44 -2.70 -9.36
N ASP A 186 -9.87 -2.70 -8.15
CA ASP A 186 -8.44 -2.56 -7.90
C ASP A 186 -7.66 -3.90 -8.00
N GLN A 187 -8.34 -5.01 -8.33
CA GLN A 187 -7.80 -6.37 -8.37
C GLN A 187 -7.08 -6.82 -7.08
N THR A 188 -7.53 -6.31 -5.94
CA THR A 188 -7.04 -6.65 -4.58
C THR A 188 -8.04 -7.46 -3.76
N GLU A 189 -9.24 -7.76 -4.27
CA GLU A 189 -10.18 -8.67 -3.61
C GLU A 189 -9.66 -10.11 -3.74
N PRO A 190 -9.58 -10.89 -2.65
CA PRO A 190 -9.15 -12.29 -2.73
C PRO A 190 -10.16 -13.15 -3.49
N LYS A 191 -9.65 -14.08 -4.30
CA LYS A 191 -10.48 -15.14 -4.89
C LYS A 191 -10.75 -16.25 -3.87
N LEU A 192 -11.80 -17.03 -4.11
CA LEU A 192 -12.12 -18.22 -3.35
C LEU A 192 -10.94 -19.19 -3.36
N GLY A 193 -10.43 -19.54 -2.18
CA GLY A 193 -9.29 -20.45 -2.01
C GLY A 193 -7.91 -19.77 -2.11
N GLU A 194 -7.83 -18.48 -2.42
CA GLU A 194 -6.57 -17.73 -2.33
C GLU A 194 -6.21 -17.55 -0.84
N SER A 195 -4.99 -17.93 -0.47
CA SER A 195 -4.49 -17.68 0.88
C SER A 195 -4.39 -16.18 1.11
N LEU A 196 -5.12 -15.69 2.10
CA LEU A 196 -4.86 -14.37 2.62
C LEU A 196 -3.50 -14.39 3.33
N PRO A 197 -2.69 -13.34 3.20
CA PRO A 197 -1.51 -13.18 4.02
C PRO A 197 -1.95 -12.98 5.46
N VAL A 198 -2.09 -14.10 6.17
CA VAL A 198 -2.42 -14.12 7.59
C VAL A 198 -1.12 -14.16 8.35
N ARG A 199 -1.01 -13.28 9.35
CA ARG A 199 0.13 -13.20 10.24
C ARG A 199 0.54 -14.60 10.74
N ALA A 200 1.82 -14.93 10.55
CA ALA A 200 2.55 -15.97 11.26
C ALA A 200 2.09 -17.45 11.10
N ARG A 201 1.42 -17.85 10.01
CA ARG A 201 1.07 -19.28 9.80
C ARG A 201 1.64 -19.94 8.55
N ASP A 202 1.96 -19.18 7.51
CA ASP A 202 2.70 -19.71 6.36
C ASP A 202 4.16 -19.24 6.44
N PRO A 203 5.11 -20.06 6.92
CA PRO A 203 6.52 -19.70 6.95
C PRO A 203 7.10 -19.45 5.55
N GLY A 204 6.40 -19.91 4.49
CA GLY A 204 6.75 -19.67 3.11
C GLY A 204 6.33 -18.30 2.58
N VAL A 205 5.53 -17.51 3.31
CA VAL A 205 5.00 -16.22 2.83
C VAL A 205 5.38 -15.08 3.79
N VAL A 206 6.12 -14.12 3.25
CA VAL A 206 6.50 -12.88 3.94
C VAL A 206 5.47 -11.80 3.61
N THR A 207 4.84 -11.22 4.63
CA THR A 207 3.82 -10.17 4.44
C THR A 207 4.25 -8.85 5.05
N ALA A 208 4.38 -7.84 4.20
CA ALA A 208 4.67 -6.47 4.60
C ALA A 208 3.65 -5.49 4.02
N ALA A 209 3.67 -4.26 4.51
CA ALA A 209 2.94 -3.15 3.92
C ALA A 209 3.84 -1.93 3.73
N PHE A 210 3.49 -1.07 2.80
CA PHE A 210 4.24 0.14 2.51
C PHE A 210 3.28 1.31 2.24
N MET A 211 3.61 2.47 2.81
CA MET A 211 2.85 3.69 2.60
C MET A 211 3.33 4.38 1.31
N ILE A 212 2.42 4.49 0.34
CA ILE A 212 2.61 5.26 -0.89
C ILE A 212 1.85 6.58 -0.81
N HIS A 213 2.18 7.51 -1.69
CA HIS A 213 1.39 8.71 -1.93
C HIS A 213 1.38 9.03 -3.42
N PRO A 214 0.34 9.70 -3.94
CA PRO A 214 0.37 10.29 -5.27
C PRO A 214 1.53 11.30 -5.39
N LEU A 215 2.28 11.28 -6.49
CA LEU A 215 3.27 12.32 -6.79
C LEU A 215 2.58 13.53 -7.47
N SER A 216 1.53 13.25 -8.23
CA SER A 216 0.70 14.22 -8.95
C SER A 216 -0.79 13.94 -8.73
N LEU A 217 -1.65 14.87 -9.13
CA LEU A 217 -3.10 14.64 -9.11
C LEU A 217 -3.53 13.50 -10.03
N ASP A 218 -2.81 13.25 -11.13
CA ASP A 218 -3.14 12.15 -12.03
C ASP A 218 -2.95 10.78 -11.36
N ASP A 219 -2.05 10.69 -10.37
CA ASP A 219 -1.81 9.45 -9.62
C ASP A 219 -2.99 9.04 -8.75
N LEU A 220 -3.84 10.00 -8.34
CA LEU A 220 -5.08 9.72 -7.60
C LEU A 220 -6.06 8.87 -8.43
N TRP A 221 -5.85 8.75 -9.74
CA TRP A 221 -6.74 8.03 -10.64
C TRP A 221 -6.17 6.71 -11.16
N GLN A 222 -4.96 6.32 -10.74
CA GLN A 222 -4.38 5.03 -11.12
C GLN A 222 -5.25 3.83 -10.68
N PRO A 223 -5.79 3.79 -9.43
CA PRO A 223 -6.62 2.67 -9.00
C PRO A 223 -7.91 2.58 -9.81
N GLY A 224 -8.32 1.35 -10.16
CA GLY A 224 -9.53 1.10 -10.95
C GLY A 224 -10.80 1.65 -10.28
N SER A 225 -10.86 1.62 -8.95
CA SER A 225 -11.96 2.16 -8.14
C SER A 225 -12.07 3.69 -8.18
N GLN A 226 -11.01 4.39 -8.59
CA GLN A 226 -10.91 5.86 -8.62
C GLN A 226 -10.86 6.41 -10.05
N ARG A 227 -10.55 5.57 -11.04
CA ARG A 227 -10.37 5.97 -12.45
C ARG A 227 -11.57 6.69 -13.08
N TRP A 228 -12.78 6.43 -12.60
CA TRP A 228 -14.01 7.09 -13.07
C TRP A 228 -14.12 8.57 -12.66
N LEU A 229 -13.35 9.03 -11.66
CA LEU A 229 -13.29 10.43 -11.25
C LEU A 229 -12.43 11.29 -12.20
N ARG A 230 -11.46 10.67 -12.90
CA ARG A 230 -10.59 11.35 -13.87
C ARG A 230 -11.34 12.16 -14.93
N PRO A 231 -12.36 11.64 -15.64
CA PRO A 231 -13.10 12.43 -16.62
C PRO A 231 -13.88 13.59 -15.98
N LEU A 232 -14.29 13.49 -14.71
CA LEU A 232 -14.96 14.59 -14.01
C LEU A 232 -13.97 15.72 -13.69
N TYR A 233 -12.76 15.37 -13.27
CA TYR A 233 -11.65 16.30 -13.08
C TYR A 233 -11.26 16.98 -14.40
N GLN A 234 -11.04 16.21 -15.47
CA GLN A 234 -10.68 16.73 -16.80
C GLN A 234 -11.74 17.66 -17.41
N ARG A 235 -13.03 17.45 -17.08
CA ARG A 235 -14.14 18.32 -17.51
C ARG A 235 -14.34 19.54 -16.60
N GLY A 236 -13.51 19.72 -15.57
CA GLY A 236 -13.63 20.83 -14.62
C GLY A 236 -14.79 20.71 -13.63
N LEU A 237 -15.52 19.58 -13.61
CA LEU A 237 -16.61 19.34 -12.65
C LEU A 237 -16.08 19.10 -11.23
N LEU A 238 -14.83 18.64 -11.12
CA LEU A 238 -14.11 18.48 -9.86
C LEU A 238 -12.86 19.36 -9.93
N SER A 239 -12.80 20.43 -9.13
CA SER A 239 -11.64 21.32 -9.12
C SER A 239 -10.47 20.74 -8.30
N GLU A 240 -9.24 21.08 -8.67
CA GLU A 240 -8.04 20.73 -7.89
C GLU A 240 -8.13 21.23 -6.43
N ALA A 241 -8.61 22.46 -6.22
CA ALA A 241 -8.79 23.02 -4.89
C ALA A 241 -9.76 22.18 -4.04
N THR A 242 -10.84 21.69 -4.65
CA THR A 242 -11.79 20.80 -3.97
C THR A 242 -11.13 19.47 -3.60
N ILE A 243 -10.37 18.87 -4.52
CA ILE A 243 -9.66 17.61 -4.26
C ILE A 243 -8.69 17.78 -3.08
N ARG A 244 -7.81 18.78 -3.15
CA ARG A 244 -6.82 19.09 -2.10
C ARG A 244 -7.46 19.38 -0.75
N LYS A 245 -8.66 19.98 -0.72
CA LYS A 245 -9.40 20.23 0.52
C LYS A 245 -9.99 18.94 1.12
N LEU A 246 -10.38 17.98 0.28
CA LEU A 246 -11.00 16.73 0.71
C LEU A 246 -9.97 15.67 1.14
N THR A 247 -8.82 15.59 0.46
CA THR A 247 -7.84 14.52 0.71
C THR A 247 -7.39 14.36 2.17
N PRO A 248 -7.23 15.41 3.00
CA PRO A 248 -6.86 15.29 4.41
C PRO A 248 -7.89 14.58 5.30
N HIS A 249 -9.14 14.48 4.83
CA HIS A 249 -10.27 13.90 5.56
C HIS A 249 -10.47 12.42 5.26
N PHE A 250 -9.78 11.89 4.24
CA PHE A 250 -9.86 10.48 3.90
C PHE A 250 -9.01 9.63 4.83
N ARG A 251 -9.46 8.40 5.07
CA ARG A 251 -8.70 7.40 5.80
C ARG A 251 -7.79 6.64 4.84
N PRO A 252 -6.66 6.11 5.33
CA PRO A 252 -5.82 5.23 4.54
C PRO A 252 -6.59 4.01 4.02
N LEU A 253 -6.21 3.55 2.83
CA LEU A 253 -6.81 2.39 2.19
C LEU A 253 -5.76 1.58 1.41
N LYS A 254 -5.97 0.27 1.32
CA LYS A 254 -5.18 -0.62 0.44
C LYS A 254 -5.59 -0.34 -1.00
N GLN A 255 -4.68 0.23 -1.78
CA GLN A 255 -4.89 0.53 -3.21
C GLN A 255 -4.28 -0.50 -4.14
N GLY A 256 -3.26 -1.22 -3.68
CA GLY A 256 -2.56 -2.17 -4.51
C GLY A 256 -1.81 -3.20 -3.70
N GLU A 257 -1.13 -4.07 -4.42
CA GLU A 257 -0.28 -5.10 -3.86
C GLU A 257 0.81 -5.40 -4.88
N ILE A 258 2.04 -5.52 -4.39
CA ILE A 258 3.15 -6.08 -5.15
C ILE A 258 3.16 -7.59 -4.92
N LYS A 259 3.04 -8.33 -6.03
CA LYS A 259 3.07 -9.80 -6.07
C LYS A 259 4.21 -10.28 -6.97
N GLY A 260 4.48 -11.59 -6.96
CA GLY A 260 5.48 -12.21 -7.85
C GLY A 260 6.94 -12.06 -7.39
N VAL A 261 7.17 -11.47 -6.21
CA VAL A 261 8.49 -11.42 -5.59
C VAL A 261 8.78 -12.77 -4.96
N ARG A 262 9.80 -13.45 -5.48
CA ARG A 262 10.22 -14.77 -4.99
C ARG A 262 11.67 -14.67 -4.53
N LEU A 263 11.85 -14.74 -3.22
CA LEU A 263 13.16 -14.60 -2.58
C LEU A 263 14.06 -15.79 -2.98
N ALA A 264 15.38 -15.57 -2.95
CA ALA A 264 16.37 -16.60 -3.28
C ALA A 264 16.29 -17.85 -2.37
N ASP A 265 15.73 -17.72 -1.16
CA ASP A 265 15.48 -18.83 -0.24
C ASP A 265 14.15 -19.56 -0.49
N GLY A 266 13.44 -19.22 -1.57
CA GLY A 266 12.23 -19.89 -2.04
C GLY A 266 10.93 -19.32 -1.50
N ARG A 267 10.98 -18.43 -0.50
CA ARG A 267 9.78 -17.79 0.07
C ARG A 267 9.14 -16.80 -0.90
N GLU A 268 7.82 -16.70 -0.85
CA GLU A 268 7.05 -15.67 -1.56
C GLU A 268 6.96 -14.43 -0.67
N LEU A 269 7.14 -13.24 -1.26
CA LEU A 269 6.93 -11.98 -0.56
C LEU A 269 5.74 -11.24 -1.18
N ARG A 270 4.80 -10.84 -0.32
CA ARG A 270 3.67 -9.98 -0.67
C ARG A 270 3.78 -8.65 0.06
N LEU A 271 3.73 -7.56 -0.70
CA LEU A 271 3.79 -6.22 -0.14
C LEU A 271 2.49 -5.47 -0.46
N MET A 272 1.73 -5.12 0.57
CA MET A 272 0.51 -4.32 0.42
C MET A 272 0.86 -2.84 0.25
N LEU A 273 0.27 -2.20 -0.76
CA LEU A 273 0.40 -0.76 -0.98
C LEU A 273 -0.78 -0.03 -0.34
N LEU A 274 -0.49 0.72 0.71
CA LEU A 274 -1.44 1.55 1.44
C LEU A 274 -1.24 2.99 1.01
N THR A 275 -2.31 3.69 0.66
CA THR A 275 -2.23 5.13 0.36
C THR A 275 -2.85 5.95 1.46
N GLY A 276 -2.28 7.13 1.67
CA GLY A 276 -2.99 8.28 2.19
C GLY A 276 -3.03 9.29 1.04
N PRO A 277 -4.20 9.76 0.57
CA PRO A 277 -4.30 10.52 -0.68
C PRO A 277 -3.76 11.96 -0.57
N LEU A 278 -2.75 12.19 0.26
CA LEU A 278 -2.04 13.46 0.41
C LEU A 278 -0.98 13.59 -0.68
N LEU A 279 -0.90 14.78 -1.26
CA LEU A 279 0.18 15.15 -2.19
C LEU A 279 1.47 15.51 -1.43
N PRO A 280 2.64 15.54 -2.11
CA PRO A 280 3.94 15.84 -1.50
C PRO A 280 3.95 17.11 -0.64
N ASP A 281 3.36 18.19 -1.16
CA ASP A 281 3.25 19.47 -0.47
C ASP A 281 2.39 19.37 0.79
N GLN A 282 1.28 18.63 0.74
CA GLN A 282 0.41 18.42 1.89
C GLN A 282 1.12 17.63 2.99
N ILE A 283 1.90 16.60 2.63
CA ILE A 283 2.68 15.82 3.60
C ILE A 283 3.71 16.71 4.29
N ARG A 284 4.41 17.56 3.53
CA ARG A 284 5.46 18.45 4.04
C ARG A 284 4.91 19.60 4.89
N TYR A 285 3.81 20.23 4.47
CA TYR A 285 3.27 21.43 5.11
C TYR A 285 2.18 21.16 6.15
N GLN A 286 1.65 19.93 6.22
CA GLN A 286 0.66 19.51 7.24
C GLN A 286 1.16 18.29 8.03
N PRO A 287 2.25 18.41 8.80
CA PRO A 287 2.93 17.27 9.45
C PRO A 287 2.03 16.52 10.45
N GLU A 288 1.12 17.20 11.15
CA GLU A 288 0.19 16.57 12.08
C GLU A 288 -0.83 15.67 11.35
N VAL A 289 -1.37 16.16 10.23
CA VAL A 289 -2.30 15.40 9.38
C VAL A 289 -1.58 14.20 8.79
N ALA A 290 -0.36 14.39 8.29
CA ALA A 290 0.47 13.32 7.73
C ALA A 290 0.78 12.25 8.80
N THR A 291 1.16 12.66 10.02
CA THR A 291 1.48 11.73 11.12
C THR A 291 0.27 10.93 11.56
N ARG A 292 -0.90 11.57 11.68
CA ARG A 292 -2.17 10.88 11.95
C ARG A 292 -2.52 9.89 10.85
N MET A 293 -2.34 10.28 9.58
CA MET A 293 -2.66 9.42 8.44
C MET A 293 -1.69 8.23 8.36
N ALA A 294 -0.39 8.43 8.57
CA ALA A 294 0.60 7.36 8.65
C ALA A 294 0.30 6.38 9.80
N SER A 295 -0.13 6.89 10.96
CA SER A 295 -0.52 6.05 12.11
C SER A 295 -1.78 5.23 11.83
N GLN A 296 -2.76 5.81 11.15
CA GLN A 296 -3.93 5.07 10.67
C GLN A 296 -3.54 4.01 9.63
N GLY A 297 -2.56 4.32 8.77
CA GLY A 297 -2.02 3.39 7.77
C GLY A 297 -1.31 2.21 8.42
N ALA A 298 -0.46 2.47 9.42
CA ALA A 298 0.22 1.44 10.21
C ALA A 298 -0.78 0.52 10.94
N ARG A 299 -1.84 1.09 11.52
CA ARG A 299 -2.91 0.31 12.16
C ARG A 299 -3.68 -0.53 11.15
N LEU A 300 -3.98 0.01 9.97
CA LEU A 300 -4.60 -0.74 8.88
C LEU A 300 -3.68 -1.87 8.37
N ALA A 301 -2.38 -1.61 8.20
CA ALA A 301 -1.39 -2.62 7.82
C ALA A 301 -1.38 -3.79 8.82
N TYR A 302 -1.35 -3.47 10.11
CA TYR A 302 -1.43 -4.44 11.19
C TYR A 302 -2.72 -5.27 11.14
N GLU A 303 -3.88 -4.60 10.99
CA GLU A 303 -5.20 -5.25 10.88
C GLU A 303 -5.34 -6.11 9.60
N LEU A 304 -4.55 -5.82 8.57
CA LEU A 304 -4.47 -6.60 7.34
C LEU A 304 -3.44 -7.74 7.42
N GLY A 305 -2.72 -7.89 8.54
CA GLY A 305 -1.80 -9.00 8.79
C GLY A 305 -0.34 -8.73 8.42
N ALA A 306 0.03 -7.50 8.04
CA ALA A 306 1.43 -7.16 7.79
C ALA A 306 2.26 -7.21 9.07
N GLU A 307 3.49 -7.67 8.94
CA GLU A 307 4.44 -7.75 10.06
C GLU A 307 5.27 -6.47 10.20
N ALA A 308 5.51 -5.79 9.08
CA ALA A 308 6.18 -4.50 9.03
C ALA A 308 5.47 -3.51 8.11
N PHE A 309 5.73 -2.24 8.36
CA PHE A 309 5.18 -1.11 7.63
C PHE A 309 6.27 -0.10 7.26
N GLY A 310 6.45 0.12 5.97
CA GLY A 310 7.43 1.07 5.44
C GLY A 310 6.86 2.47 5.24
N LEU A 311 7.62 3.47 5.65
CA LEU A 311 7.37 4.90 5.43
C LEU A 311 8.48 5.45 4.51
N GLY A 312 8.33 5.32 3.19
CA GLY A 312 9.31 5.85 2.25
C GLY A 312 8.94 7.21 1.64
N ALA A 313 9.79 7.70 0.74
CA ALA A 313 9.64 9.01 0.08
C ALA A 313 9.29 10.12 1.10
N PHE A 314 8.24 10.92 0.87
CA PHE A 314 7.85 11.97 1.81
C PHE A 314 7.39 11.44 3.18
N TRP A 315 6.85 10.23 3.25
CA TRP A 315 6.46 9.60 4.51
C TRP A 315 7.66 9.32 5.42
N SER A 316 8.87 9.18 4.87
CA SER A 316 10.10 8.93 5.66
C SER A 316 10.44 10.05 6.64
N THR A 317 9.90 11.25 6.42
CA THR A 317 10.11 12.43 7.27
C THR A 317 9.02 12.64 8.31
N VAL A 318 7.89 11.94 8.18
CA VAL A 318 6.68 12.11 8.99
C VAL A 318 6.89 11.53 10.40
N GLY A 319 6.32 12.19 11.41
CA GLY A 319 6.31 11.70 12.79
C GLY A 319 7.71 11.44 13.35
N ASN A 320 8.59 12.45 13.30
CA ASN A 320 10.00 12.33 13.70
C ASN A 320 10.72 11.16 13.00
N LYS A 321 10.56 11.07 11.68
CA LYS A 321 11.07 9.98 10.84
C LYS A 321 10.60 8.60 11.27
N GLY A 322 9.29 8.49 11.56
CA GLY A 322 8.59 7.25 11.90
C GLY A 322 8.53 6.91 13.39
N LEU A 323 9.18 7.67 14.27
CA LEU A 323 9.16 7.42 15.72
C LEU A 323 7.75 7.57 16.30
N ASP A 324 7.07 8.67 15.98
CA ASP A 324 5.73 8.95 16.53
C ASP A 324 4.70 7.93 16.02
N VAL A 325 4.87 7.47 14.77
CA VAL A 325 4.02 6.44 14.17
C VAL A 325 4.25 5.10 14.87
N GLN A 326 5.51 4.77 15.20
CA GLN A 326 5.86 3.54 15.90
C GLN A 326 5.33 3.52 17.34
N GLU A 327 5.34 4.67 18.01
CA GLU A 327 4.75 4.84 19.34
C GLU A 327 3.22 4.70 19.30
N ALA A 328 2.56 5.25 18.28
CA ALA A 328 1.11 5.17 18.12
C ALA A 328 0.60 3.76 17.77
N VAL A 329 1.45 2.91 17.17
CA VAL A 329 1.12 1.52 16.77
C VAL A 329 2.28 0.59 17.13
N PRO A 330 2.47 0.26 18.42
CA PRO A 330 3.58 -0.59 18.87
C PRO A 330 3.51 -2.04 18.36
N GLU A 331 2.36 -2.46 17.82
CA GLU A 331 2.10 -3.84 17.42
C GLU A 331 2.70 -4.23 16.07
N ILE A 332 3.17 -3.26 15.28
CA ILE A 332 3.79 -3.43 13.95
C ILE A 332 5.19 -2.79 13.91
N HIS A 333 6.11 -3.38 13.13
CA HIS A 333 7.46 -2.85 12.98
C HIS A 333 7.54 -1.79 11.88
N ILE A 334 7.96 -0.58 12.23
CA ILE A 334 8.05 0.53 11.27
C ILE A 334 9.49 0.76 10.83
N THR A 335 9.69 0.99 9.54
CA THR A 335 10.97 1.50 9.01
C THR A 335 10.74 2.66 8.04
N ASN A 336 11.66 3.62 8.02
CA ASN A 336 11.71 4.71 7.05
C ASN A 336 12.60 4.42 5.83
N GLY A 337 13.29 3.27 5.80
CA GLY A 337 14.07 2.83 4.65
C GLY A 337 15.43 3.51 4.47
N GLY A 338 15.91 4.24 5.47
CA GLY A 338 17.14 5.02 5.38
C GLY A 338 18.43 4.19 5.28
N ALA A 339 18.50 3.02 5.92
CA ALA A 339 19.71 2.20 5.96
C ALA A 339 20.02 1.55 4.61
N TYR A 340 19.03 0.94 3.97
CA TYR A 340 19.22 0.34 2.65
C TYR A 340 19.35 1.38 1.55
N THR A 341 18.68 2.54 1.68
CA THR A 341 18.96 3.68 0.79
C THR A 341 20.44 4.07 0.86
N ALA A 342 21.00 4.21 2.06
CA ALA A 342 22.44 4.45 2.23
C ALA A 342 23.31 3.28 1.75
N ALA A 343 22.83 2.04 1.86
CA ALA A 343 23.52 0.86 1.33
C ALA A 343 23.61 0.88 -0.21
N THR A 344 22.54 1.28 -0.90
CA THR A 344 22.57 1.42 -2.36
C THR A 344 23.57 2.47 -2.82
N VAL A 345 23.64 3.60 -2.11
CA VAL A 345 24.68 4.61 -2.33
C VAL A 345 26.07 4.02 -2.14
N LYS A 346 26.30 3.33 -1.01
CA LYS A 346 27.59 2.71 -0.68
C LYS A 346 28.04 1.68 -1.72
N ALA A 347 27.09 0.94 -2.31
CA ALA A 347 27.38 -0.04 -3.34
C ALA A 347 27.59 0.58 -4.74
N ALA A 348 26.81 1.61 -5.09
CA ALA A 348 26.78 2.17 -6.44
C ALA A 348 27.91 3.18 -6.72
N VAL A 349 28.23 4.05 -5.75
CA VAL A 349 29.16 5.17 -5.98
C VAL A 349 30.55 4.71 -6.44
N PRO A 350 31.21 3.69 -5.83
CA PRO A 350 32.51 3.23 -6.31
C PRO A 350 32.50 2.76 -7.78
N GLY A 351 31.44 2.05 -8.19
CA GLY A 351 31.27 1.59 -9.57
C GLY A 351 31.01 2.74 -10.55
N LEU A 352 30.27 3.76 -10.12
CA LEU A 352 30.06 5.00 -10.89
C LEU A 352 31.38 5.73 -11.13
N LEU A 353 32.19 5.91 -10.08
CA LEU A 353 33.49 6.57 -10.16
C LEU A 353 34.45 5.80 -11.08
N ALA A 354 34.50 4.47 -10.96
CA ALA A 354 35.33 3.63 -11.83
C ALA A 354 34.89 3.70 -13.30
N SER A 355 33.57 3.77 -13.55
CA SER A 355 33.02 3.88 -14.91
C SER A 355 33.32 5.25 -15.52
N PHE A 356 33.24 6.33 -14.71
CA PHE A 356 33.66 7.67 -15.12
C PHE A 356 35.13 7.71 -15.55
N GLU A 357 36.05 7.05 -14.81
CA GLU A 357 37.45 6.95 -15.24
C GLU A 357 37.64 6.09 -16.49
N ALA A 358 36.90 4.98 -16.61
CA ALA A 358 36.97 4.09 -17.77
C ALA A 358 36.50 4.77 -19.07
N GLU A 359 35.57 5.72 -18.98
CA GLU A 359 35.06 6.51 -20.10
C GLU A 359 35.90 7.78 -20.38
N GLY A 360 37.09 7.89 -19.77
CA GLY A 360 38.07 8.95 -20.06
C GLY A 360 38.03 10.14 -19.09
N GLY A 361 37.16 10.09 -18.07
CA GLY A 361 37.17 11.03 -16.96
C GLY A 361 38.42 10.89 -16.08
N SER A 362 38.72 11.90 -15.26
CA SER A 362 39.86 11.87 -14.34
C SER A 362 39.44 12.41 -12.98
N LEU A 363 39.23 11.53 -12.00
CA LEU A 363 38.77 11.91 -10.66
C LEU A 363 39.72 12.91 -9.99
N LYS A 364 41.02 12.70 -10.15
CA LYS A 364 42.09 13.59 -9.65
C LYS A 364 42.07 15.01 -10.23
N ARG A 365 41.26 15.28 -11.27
CA ARG A 365 41.05 16.62 -11.85
C ARG A 365 39.59 17.03 -11.85
N ALA A 366 38.69 16.13 -11.46
CA ALA A 366 37.26 16.34 -11.54
C ALA A 366 36.77 17.22 -10.38
N CYS A 367 35.78 18.05 -10.69
CA CYS A 367 34.97 18.75 -9.71
C CYS A 367 33.68 17.97 -9.47
N ALA A 368 33.37 17.65 -8.21
CA ALA A 368 32.09 17.04 -7.85
C ALA A 368 31.20 18.02 -7.09
N ALA A 369 29.89 18.01 -7.35
CA ALA A 369 28.89 18.74 -6.60
C ALA A 369 27.94 17.79 -5.87
N VAL A 370 27.62 18.10 -4.62
CA VAL A 370 26.64 17.35 -3.81
C VAL A 370 25.49 18.28 -3.42
N VAL A 371 24.34 18.09 -4.03
CA VAL A 371 23.11 18.88 -3.81
C VAL A 371 22.28 18.27 -2.68
N GLY A 372 21.85 19.11 -1.75
CA GLY A 372 21.15 18.67 -0.53
C GLY A 372 22.10 18.30 0.62
N ALA A 373 23.35 18.77 0.60
CA ALA A 373 24.42 18.40 1.53
C ALA A 373 24.16 18.73 3.02
N ASN A 374 23.09 19.48 3.35
CA ASN A 374 22.63 19.57 4.74
C ASN A 374 21.98 18.26 5.26
N GLY A 375 21.54 17.38 4.35
CA GLY A 375 20.90 16.10 4.63
C GLY A 375 21.88 14.96 4.87
N VAL A 376 21.42 13.92 5.56
CA VAL A 376 22.26 12.78 5.98
C VAL A 376 22.74 11.95 4.79
N VAL A 377 21.87 11.69 3.80
CA VAL A 377 22.21 10.89 2.62
C VAL A 377 23.24 11.61 1.75
N ALA A 378 22.93 12.85 1.33
CA ALA A 378 23.84 13.69 0.54
C ALA A 378 25.20 13.87 1.23
N PHE A 379 25.22 14.19 2.52
CA PHE A 379 26.50 14.33 3.23
C PHE A 379 27.26 13.00 3.38
N GLY A 380 26.54 11.87 3.44
CA GLY A 380 27.13 10.54 3.37
C GLY A 380 27.86 10.30 2.04
N VAL A 381 27.25 10.72 0.91
CA VAL A 381 27.89 10.71 -0.42
C VAL A 381 29.13 11.60 -0.42
N ALA A 382 29.01 12.84 0.06
CA ALA A 382 30.13 13.78 0.13
C ALA A 382 31.33 13.19 0.88
N ARG A 383 31.10 12.52 2.01
CA ARG A 383 32.16 11.84 2.78
C ARG A 383 32.85 10.69 2.03
N MET A 384 32.13 10.05 1.10
CA MET A 384 32.63 8.93 0.32
C MET A 384 33.50 9.39 -0.85
N ILE A 385 33.08 10.45 -1.54
CA ILE A 385 33.76 10.94 -2.74
C ILE A 385 34.83 12.01 -2.43
N ALA A 386 34.79 12.64 -1.26
CA ALA A 386 35.71 13.73 -0.92
C ALA A 386 37.18 13.36 -1.07
N GLY A 387 37.58 12.11 -0.79
CA GLY A 387 38.97 11.68 -0.94
C GLY A 387 39.38 11.33 -2.38
N GLU A 388 38.42 11.22 -3.29
CA GLU A 388 38.61 10.72 -4.65
C GLU A 388 38.74 11.85 -5.67
N VAL A 389 38.14 13.02 -5.40
CA VAL A 389 38.03 14.16 -6.33
C VAL A 389 38.97 15.31 -5.99
N ALA A 390 39.31 16.13 -6.99
CA ALA A 390 40.11 17.34 -6.81
C ALA A 390 39.35 18.45 -6.06
N GLU A 391 38.10 18.66 -6.45
CA GLU A 391 37.23 19.70 -5.91
C GLU A 391 35.87 19.12 -5.52
N LEU A 392 35.33 19.56 -4.40
CA LEU A 392 34.03 19.16 -3.90
C LEU A 392 33.20 20.37 -3.49
N ILE A 393 32.07 20.58 -4.15
CA ILE A 393 31.12 21.65 -3.86
C ILE A 393 29.94 21.06 -3.06
N LEU A 394 29.75 21.54 -1.83
CA LEU A 394 28.59 21.19 -1.01
C LEU A 394 27.48 22.24 -1.20
N ILE A 395 26.31 21.81 -1.67
CA ILE A 395 25.19 22.69 -2.00
C ILE A 395 23.99 22.37 -1.10
N GLY A 396 23.38 23.39 -0.50
CA GLY A 396 22.26 23.23 0.44
C GLY A 396 21.62 24.56 0.84
N ARG A 397 20.64 24.53 1.74
CA ARG A 397 19.85 25.71 2.12
C ARG A 397 20.39 26.45 3.35
N ASP A 398 21.11 25.74 4.20
CA ASP A 398 21.65 26.27 5.47
C ASP A 398 23.18 26.33 5.36
N LEU A 399 23.69 27.52 5.08
CA LEU A 399 25.12 27.78 4.87
C LEU A 399 25.95 27.50 6.13
N GLU A 400 25.42 27.80 7.32
CA GLU A 400 26.14 27.59 8.57
C GLU A 400 26.35 26.10 8.82
N ARG A 401 25.30 25.30 8.63
CA ARG A 401 25.39 23.84 8.72
C ARG A 401 26.27 23.23 7.62
N LEU A 402 26.24 23.77 6.40
CA LEU A 402 27.15 23.34 5.33
C LEU A 402 28.60 23.61 5.71
N ASN A 403 28.92 24.79 6.24
CA ASN A 403 30.27 25.15 6.63
C ASN A 403 30.82 24.22 7.71
N ARG A 404 30.01 23.88 8.72
CA ARG A 404 30.39 22.87 9.73
C ARG A 404 30.71 21.52 9.08
N SER A 405 29.85 21.06 8.19
CA SER A 405 30.05 19.82 7.43
C SER A 405 31.32 19.85 6.57
N ALA A 406 31.54 20.94 5.82
CA ALA A 406 32.70 21.14 4.96
C ALA A 406 34.00 21.12 5.77
N GLU A 407 34.02 21.74 6.95
CA GLU A 407 35.20 21.76 7.81
C GLU A 407 35.62 20.34 8.23
N THR A 408 34.66 19.45 8.52
CA THR A 408 34.97 18.05 8.83
C THR A 408 35.61 17.32 7.65
N LEU A 409 35.20 17.63 6.40
CA LEU A 409 35.79 17.06 5.20
C LEU A 409 37.19 17.63 4.94
N ARG A 410 37.37 18.95 5.05
CA ARG A 410 38.68 19.62 4.88
C ARG A 410 39.73 19.07 5.84
N ARG A 411 39.36 18.84 7.11
CA ARG A 411 40.28 18.24 8.10
C ARG A 411 40.67 16.81 7.74
N LYS A 412 39.76 16.04 7.14
CA LYS A 412 39.98 14.62 6.82
C LYS A 412 40.68 14.42 5.46
N PHE A 413 40.43 15.30 4.50
CA PHE A 413 40.90 15.23 3.12
C PHE A 413 41.56 16.56 2.71
N PRO A 414 42.75 16.88 3.25
CA PRO A 414 43.40 18.17 3.02
C PRO A 414 43.80 18.42 1.56
N GLN A 415 43.93 17.35 0.76
CA GLN A 415 44.24 17.41 -0.67
C GLN A 415 43.06 17.85 -1.56
N THR A 416 41.83 17.88 -1.03
CA THR A 416 40.63 18.18 -1.81
C THR A 416 40.12 19.58 -1.48
N VAL A 417 39.85 20.37 -2.50
CA VAL A 417 39.29 21.71 -2.33
C VAL A 417 37.78 21.59 -2.06
N VAL A 418 37.39 21.76 -0.80
CA VAL A 418 35.97 21.70 -0.39
C VAL A 418 35.39 23.11 -0.30
N THR A 419 34.39 23.42 -1.12
CA THR A 419 33.64 24.68 -1.12
C THR A 419 32.17 24.46 -0.74
N THR A 420 31.47 25.55 -0.40
CA THR A 420 30.06 25.52 0.00
C THR A 420 29.29 26.57 -0.78
N SER A 421 28.06 26.26 -1.21
CA SER A 421 27.17 27.19 -1.90
C SER A 421 25.72 27.00 -1.43
N THR A 422 24.95 28.08 -1.46
CA THR A 422 23.48 28.02 -1.35
C THR A 422 22.78 28.02 -2.70
N GLU A 423 23.53 28.31 -3.77
CA GLU A 423 23.03 28.40 -5.14
C GLU A 423 23.30 27.09 -5.88
N VAL A 424 22.24 26.51 -6.46
CA VAL A 424 22.34 25.28 -7.27
C VAL A 424 23.11 25.52 -8.58
N ALA A 425 23.16 26.76 -9.07
CA ALA A 425 23.98 27.15 -10.22
C ALA A 425 25.47 26.80 -10.07
N ALA A 426 25.96 26.60 -8.85
CA ALA A 426 27.33 26.12 -8.62
C ALA A 426 27.60 24.72 -9.21
N CYS A 427 26.56 23.92 -9.49
CA CYS A 427 26.67 22.65 -10.20
C CYS A 427 27.25 22.78 -11.60
N ALA A 428 27.18 23.96 -12.24
CA ALA A 428 27.65 24.16 -13.61
C ALA A 428 29.17 23.92 -13.77
N ALA A 429 29.95 23.95 -12.68
CA ALA A 429 31.37 23.63 -12.68
C ALA A 429 31.66 22.11 -12.61
N ALA A 430 30.72 21.30 -12.12
CA ALA A 430 30.97 19.93 -11.72
C ALA A 430 30.90 18.92 -12.87
N ASP A 431 31.88 18.00 -12.93
CA ASP A 431 31.89 16.81 -13.78
C ASP A 431 30.96 15.72 -13.25
N LEU A 432 30.86 15.63 -11.92
CA LEU A 432 30.04 14.66 -11.20
C LEU A 432 29.04 15.40 -10.31
N VAL A 433 27.76 15.13 -10.44
CA VAL A 433 26.71 15.75 -9.61
C VAL A 433 25.96 14.65 -8.87
N PHE A 434 25.88 14.75 -7.54
CA PHE A 434 25.11 13.86 -6.70
C PHE A 434 23.98 14.64 -6.06
N THR A 435 22.72 14.26 -6.28
CA THR A 435 21.55 14.96 -5.72
C THR A 435 20.85 14.07 -4.72
N ALA A 436 20.48 14.62 -3.55
CA ALA A 436 19.56 13.98 -2.62
C ALA A 436 18.84 15.06 -1.78
N THR A 437 17.73 15.60 -2.30
CA THR A 437 16.95 16.62 -1.62
C THR A 437 15.61 16.09 -1.06
N SER A 438 14.87 17.00 -0.42
CA SER A 438 13.51 16.77 0.10
C SER A 438 12.51 17.75 -0.53
N ASP A 439 12.90 18.32 -1.67
CA ASP A 439 12.06 19.26 -2.38
C ASP A 439 11.01 18.52 -3.22
N PRO A 440 9.73 18.96 -3.22
CA PRO A 440 8.72 18.35 -4.07
C PRO A 440 8.89 18.66 -5.56
N ALA A 441 9.68 19.68 -5.91
CA ALA A 441 9.98 20.03 -7.29
C ALA A 441 11.44 19.69 -7.63
N PRO A 442 11.75 19.43 -8.92
CA PRO A 442 13.12 19.35 -9.38
C PRO A 442 13.90 20.61 -9.01
N VAL A 443 15.15 20.43 -8.60
CA VAL A 443 16.06 21.53 -8.21
C VAL A 443 17.15 21.75 -9.26
N LEU A 444 17.45 20.74 -10.07
CA LEU A 444 18.50 20.77 -11.08
C LEU A 444 17.88 20.76 -12.48
N PHE A 445 18.17 21.81 -13.25
CA PHE A 445 17.67 22.05 -14.61
C PHE A 445 18.84 22.09 -15.60
N ALA A 446 18.54 22.10 -16.90
CA ALA A 446 19.55 22.10 -17.95
C ALA A 446 20.62 23.19 -17.79
N GLU A 447 20.26 24.40 -17.35
CA GLU A 447 21.22 25.50 -17.14
C GLU A 447 22.24 25.25 -16.00
N HIS A 448 21.95 24.31 -15.11
CA HIS A 448 22.81 23.98 -13.97
C HIS A 448 23.83 22.89 -14.28
N VAL A 449 23.77 22.28 -15.47
CA VAL A 449 24.53 21.06 -15.81
C VAL A 449 25.38 21.31 -17.05
N LYS A 450 26.69 21.01 -16.94
CA LYS A 450 27.60 21.12 -18.08
C LYS A 450 27.51 19.89 -19.01
N PRO A 451 27.83 20.04 -20.31
CA PRO A 451 27.91 18.90 -21.24
C PRO A 451 28.88 17.83 -20.74
N GLY A 452 28.54 16.55 -20.95
CA GLY A 452 29.37 15.43 -20.52
C GLY A 452 29.28 15.08 -19.01
N ALA A 453 28.48 15.81 -18.23
CA ALA A 453 28.40 15.59 -16.78
C ALA A 453 27.71 14.27 -16.42
N TRP A 454 28.16 13.66 -15.32
CA TRP A 454 27.61 12.45 -14.75
C TRP A 454 26.78 12.79 -13.51
N LEU A 455 25.50 12.44 -13.51
CA LEU A 455 24.53 12.78 -12.49
C LEU A 455 24.05 11.52 -11.79
N PHE A 456 24.15 11.49 -10.46
CA PHE A 456 23.57 10.45 -9.62
C PHE A 456 22.38 11.03 -8.85
N ASP A 457 21.17 10.75 -9.34
CA ASP A 457 19.94 11.32 -8.81
C ASP A 457 19.27 10.40 -7.78
N LEU A 458 19.47 10.70 -6.49
CA LEU A 458 18.86 9.98 -5.37
C LEU A 458 17.53 10.59 -4.90
N GLY A 459 17.17 11.78 -5.40
CA GLY A 459 15.95 12.47 -4.99
C GLY A 459 14.71 11.73 -5.47
N ARG A 460 13.69 11.58 -4.61
CA ARG A 460 12.38 11.04 -5.01
C ARG A 460 11.25 11.87 -4.40
N PRO A 461 10.46 12.63 -5.22
CA PRO A 461 10.54 12.86 -6.67
C PRO A 461 11.93 13.28 -7.17
N ALA A 462 12.20 13.04 -8.45
CA ALA A 462 13.51 13.31 -9.05
C ALA A 462 13.97 14.74 -8.76
N ASP A 463 15.22 14.89 -8.29
CA ASP A 463 15.83 16.21 -8.10
C ASP A 463 16.23 16.83 -9.45
N VAL A 464 16.35 15.99 -10.48
CA VAL A 464 16.78 16.33 -11.83
C VAL A 464 15.57 16.44 -12.76
N ASP A 465 15.40 17.60 -13.37
CA ASP A 465 14.35 17.86 -14.35
C ASP A 465 14.64 17.20 -15.70
N ASP A 466 13.59 16.84 -16.45
CA ASP A 466 13.71 16.23 -17.78
C ASP A 466 14.45 17.13 -18.79
N SER A 467 14.51 18.44 -18.57
CA SER A 467 15.35 19.35 -19.37
C SER A 467 16.83 18.93 -19.37
N VAL A 468 17.35 18.33 -18.29
CA VAL A 468 18.75 17.90 -18.20
C VAL A 468 19.06 16.81 -19.21
N ARG A 469 18.10 15.95 -19.56
CA ARG A 469 18.28 14.91 -20.60
C ARG A 469 18.62 15.48 -21.98
N ARG A 470 18.37 16.78 -22.21
CA ARG A 470 18.69 17.48 -23.47
C ARG A 470 20.12 18.04 -23.50
N VAL A 471 20.83 18.01 -22.37
CA VAL A 471 22.23 18.47 -22.31
C VAL A 471 23.13 17.45 -23.01
N PRO A 472 24.01 17.85 -23.95
CA PRO A 472 24.80 16.90 -24.72
C PRO A 472 25.72 16.03 -23.85
N GLY A 473 25.67 14.71 -24.08
CA GLY A 473 26.58 13.74 -23.47
C GLY A 473 26.41 13.55 -21.96
N VAL A 474 25.29 13.97 -21.36
CA VAL A 474 25.07 13.73 -19.93
C VAL A 474 24.73 12.27 -19.64
N HIS A 475 25.21 11.77 -18.51
CA HIS A 475 24.90 10.44 -18.00
C HIS A 475 24.06 10.60 -16.74
N ILE A 476 22.81 10.12 -16.74
CA ILE A 476 21.94 10.17 -15.55
C ILE A 476 21.81 8.75 -15.01
N VAL A 477 22.21 8.58 -13.75
CA VAL A 477 22.16 7.32 -13.04
C VAL A 477 21.15 7.46 -11.89
N PRO A 478 20.07 6.66 -11.88
CA PRO A 478 19.09 6.72 -10.82
C PRO A 478 19.68 6.11 -9.56
N GLY A 479 19.71 6.91 -8.49
CA GLY A 479 20.09 6.45 -7.17
C GLY A 479 18.91 5.83 -6.43
N GLY A 480 19.22 4.89 -5.54
CA GLY A 480 18.23 4.30 -4.63
C GLY A 480 17.16 3.46 -5.33
N VAL A 481 17.46 2.88 -6.49
CA VAL A 481 16.55 1.99 -7.24
C VAL A 481 17.03 0.55 -7.11
N VAL A 482 16.09 -0.35 -6.85
CA VAL A 482 16.34 -1.76 -6.56
C VAL A 482 15.40 -2.62 -7.38
N ARG A 483 15.90 -3.72 -7.93
CA ARG A 483 15.12 -4.78 -8.57
C ARG A 483 14.92 -5.92 -7.57
N PRO A 484 13.69 -6.16 -7.08
CA PRO A 484 13.39 -7.35 -6.28
C PRO A 484 13.51 -8.64 -7.10
N PRO A 485 13.82 -9.78 -6.47
CA PRO A 485 13.93 -11.05 -7.18
C PRO A 485 12.56 -11.57 -7.65
N GLY A 486 12.57 -12.34 -8.74
CA GLY A 486 11.36 -12.91 -9.33
C GLY A 486 10.73 -12.02 -10.40
N ALA A 487 9.44 -12.22 -10.65
CA ALA A 487 8.68 -11.48 -11.65
C ALA A 487 7.70 -10.54 -10.94
N MET A 488 8.25 -9.51 -10.31
CA MET A 488 7.49 -8.52 -9.57
C MET A 488 6.40 -7.89 -10.47
N GLN A 489 5.18 -7.82 -9.97
CA GLN A 489 4.05 -7.17 -10.63
C GLN A 489 3.37 -6.20 -9.66
N SER A 490 3.01 -5.02 -10.18
CA SER A 490 2.20 -4.01 -9.50
C SER A 490 1.23 -3.40 -10.52
N LEU A 491 -0.01 -3.15 -10.09
CA LEU A 491 -0.98 -2.39 -10.88
C LEU A 491 -0.87 -0.88 -10.65
N ILE A 492 -0.16 -0.49 -9.60
CA ILE A 492 0.17 0.91 -9.30
C ILE A 492 1.55 1.16 -9.84
N ASP A 493 1.66 2.16 -10.71
CA ASP A 493 2.93 2.67 -11.16
C ASP A 493 3.56 3.48 -10.02
N LEU A 494 4.69 2.96 -9.54
CA LEU A 494 5.46 3.60 -8.47
C LEU A 494 6.38 4.70 -9.00
N HIS A 495 6.44 4.89 -10.32
CA HIS A 495 7.33 5.83 -11.03
C HIS A 495 8.82 5.45 -10.95
N PHE A 496 9.12 4.14 -10.95
CA PHE A 496 10.50 3.61 -10.93
C PHE A 496 10.82 2.69 -12.12
N GLY A 497 9.85 2.41 -12.99
CA GLY A 497 9.97 1.43 -14.07
C GLY A 497 9.51 0.02 -13.67
N ASP A 498 9.25 -0.81 -14.68
CA ASP A 498 8.66 -2.14 -14.48
C ASP A 498 9.60 -3.07 -13.70
N GLY A 499 9.06 -3.65 -12.63
CA GLY A 499 9.78 -4.55 -11.73
C GLY A 499 10.84 -3.86 -10.86
N LEU A 500 10.83 -2.52 -10.79
CA LEU A 500 11.74 -1.73 -9.97
C LEU A 500 11.00 -1.07 -8.81
N VAL A 501 11.70 -0.89 -7.69
CA VAL A 501 11.19 -0.25 -6.47
C VAL A 501 12.24 0.69 -5.87
N PRO A 502 11.82 1.67 -5.07
CA PRO A 502 12.78 2.46 -4.30
C PRO A 502 13.43 1.61 -3.20
N ALA A 503 14.67 1.95 -2.85
CA ALA A 503 15.45 1.28 -1.82
C ALA A 503 14.76 1.30 -0.45
N CYS A 504 14.01 2.35 -0.12
CA CYS A 504 13.24 2.41 1.13
C CYS A 504 12.11 1.35 1.20
N LEU A 505 11.51 1.03 0.05
CA LEU A 505 10.52 -0.05 -0.07
C LEU A 505 11.20 -1.42 -0.01
N ALA A 506 12.33 -1.58 -0.72
CA ALA A 506 13.12 -2.80 -0.64
C ALA A 506 13.64 -3.08 0.79
N GLU A 507 13.99 -2.05 1.57
CA GLU A 507 14.33 -2.23 3.00
C GLU A 507 13.19 -2.86 3.78
N THR A 508 11.96 -2.39 3.54
CA THR A 508 10.76 -2.93 4.19
C THR A 508 10.60 -4.42 3.85
N MET A 509 10.84 -4.79 2.59
CA MET A 509 10.82 -6.19 2.14
C MET A 509 11.91 -7.02 2.84
N ILE A 510 13.17 -6.56 2.81
CA ILE A 510 14.33 -7.27 3.37
C ILE A 510 14.22 -7.41 4.90
N MET A 511 13.83 -6.35 5.60
CA MET A 511 13.64 -6.35 7.05
C MET A 511 12.56 -7.37 7.45
N THR A 512 11.45 -7.42 6.71
CA THR A 512 10.37 -8.37 6.99
C THR A 512 10.80 -9.80 6.70
N ALA A 513 11.46 -10.03 5.56
CA ALA A 513 11.95 -11.35 5.17
C ALA A 513 13.00 -11.90 6.14
N THR A 514 13.88 -11.06 6.66
CA THR A 514 14.92 -11.46 7.63
C THR A 514 14.43 -11.45 9.07
N ARG A 515 13.28 -10.83 9.35
CA ARG A 515 12.76 -10.55 10.70
C ARG A 515 13.74 -9.77 11.59
N ALA A 516 14.67 -9.03 10.99
CA ALA A 516 15.67 -8.22 11.68
C ALA A 516 15.06 -6.88 12.16
N PHE A 517 14.00 -6.96 12.94
CA PHE A 517 13.22 -5.80 13.37
C PHE A 517 13.96 -4.89 14.37
N ASP A 518 15.03 -5.39 14.98
CA ASP A 518 15.99 -4.62 15.77
C ASP A 518 16.85 -3.67 14.92
N ARG A 519 16.92 -3.91 13.60
CA ARG A 519 17.66 -3.11 12.61
C ARG A 519 16.76 -2.19 11.78
N LYS A 520 15.58 -1.86 12.30
CA LYS A 520 14.67 -0.92 11.65
C LYS A 520 15.28 0.49 11.56
N SER A 521 15.12 1.15 10.42
CA SER A 521 15.54 2.54 10.26
C SER A 521 14.47 3.47 10.83
N LEU A 522 14.76 4.11 11.97
CA LEU A 522 13.88 5.08 12.62
C LEU A 522 14.67 6.27 13.15
N GLY A 523 14.03 7.44 13.12
CA GLY A 523 14.66 8.65 13.62
C GLY A 523 15.79 9.17 12.71
N PRO A 524 16.62 10.10 13.22
CA PRO A 524 17.57 10.84 12.38
C PRO A 524 18.86 10.10 12.07
N GLN A 525 19.18 9.02 12.80
CA GLN A 525 20.46 8.33 12.73
C GLN A 525 20.35 7.03 11.93
N THR A 526 21.35 6.77 11.10
CA THR A 526 21.53 5.51 10.39
C THR A 526 22.86 4.91 10.82
N LYS A 527 22.85 3.70 11.37
CA LYS A 527 24.08 3.04 11.86
C LYS A 527 24.79 2.34 10.70
N THR A 528 26.11 2.44 10.65
CA THR A 528 26.92 1.75 9.63
C THR A 528 26.70 0.24 9.63
N ALA A 529 26.58 -0.38 10.81
CA ALA A 529 26.33 -1.81 10.93
C ALA A 529 24.99 -2.25 10.29
N ASP A 530 23.98 -1.36 10.25
CA ASP A 530 22.71 -1.66 9.62
C ASP A 530 22.81 -1.51 8.09
N ILE A 531 23.56 -0.51 7.61
CA ILE A 531 23.88 -0.34 6.18
C ILE A 531 24.54 -1.61 5.63
N ASP A 532 25.55 -2.12 6.33
CA ASP A 532 26.28 -3.32 5.92
C ASP A 532 25.38 -4.56 5.96
N PHE A 533 24.59 -4.70 7.03
CA PHE A 533 23.61 -5.78 7.14
C PHE A 533 22.62 -5.80 5.97
N TYR A 534 22.02 -4.67 5.61
CA TYR A 534 21.02 -4.63 4.54
C TYR A 534 21.65 -4.88 3.17
N LEU A 535 22.90 -4.45 2.95
CA LEU A 535 23.62 -4.75 1.71
C LEU A 535 23.80 -6.27 1.53
N GLU A 536 24.32 -6.94 2.57
CA GLU A 536 24.53 -8.40 2.56
C GLU A 536 23.21 -9.17 2.50
N ALA A 537 22.22 -8.76 3.30
CA ALA A 537 20.92 -9.41 3.36
C ALA A 537 20.14 -9.26 2.04
N GLY A 538 20.19 -8.07 1.42
CA GLY A 538 19.59 -7.82 0.12
C GLY A 538 20.17 -8.73 -0.95
N ALA A 539 21.49 -8.79 -1.06
CA ALA A 539 22.18 -9.68 -2.01
C ALA A 539 21.84 -11.16 -1.76
N ARG A 540 21.87 -11.62 -0.51
CA ARG A 540 21.51 -13.00 -0.13
C ARG A 540 20.07 -13.36 -0.50
N LEU A 541 19.15 -12.41 -0.40
CA LEU A 541 17.75 -12.62 -0.75
C LEU A 541 17.47 -12.46 -2.25
N GLY A 542 18.43 -11.99 -3.04
CA GLY A 542 18.33 -11.82 -4.49
C GLY A 542 17.91 -10.43 -4.95
N PHE A 543 17.99 -9.41 -4.10
CA PHE A 543 17.77 -8.02 -4.50
C PHE A 543 18.98 -7.47 -5.25
N GLU A 544 18.74 -6.82 -6.39
CA GLU A 544 19.77 -6.21 -7.22
C GLU A 544 19.67 -4.68 -7.16
N ILE A 545 20.80 -4.01 -6.97
CA ILE A 545 20.88 -2.55 -6.92
C ILE A 545 21.10 -2.06 -8.35
N VAL A 546 20.17 -1.25 -8.85
CA VAL A 546 20.24 -0.73 -10.22
C VAL A 546 21.23 0.43 -10.26
N THR A 547 22.22 0.33 -11.13
CA THR A 547 23.30 1.31 -11.28
C THR A 547 23.39 1.91 -12.69
N ARG A 548 22.41 1.61 -13.56
CA ARG A 548 22.31 2.13 -14.93
C ARG A 548 20.85 2.40 -15.29
N ASP A 549 20.60 3.50 -16.00
CA ASP A 549 19.29 3.79 -16.61
C ASP A 549 19.25 3.16 -18.02
N GLU A 550 18.37 2.19 -18.25
CA GLU A 550 18.20 1.55 -19.57
C GLU A 550 17.64 2.51 -20.63
N GLN A 551 17.10 3.67 -20.23
CA GLN A 551 16.57 4.69 -21.14
C GLN A 551 17.64 5.68 -21.63
N VAL A 552 18.87 5.59 -21.13
CA VAL A 552 20.01 6.34 -21.67
C VAL A 552 20.62 5.46 -22.77
N ALA A 553 20.41 5.85 -24.02
CA ALA A 553 20.95 5.14 -25.17
C ALA A 553 22.48 4.97 -25.01
N PRO A 554 23.04 3.78 -25.27
CA PRO A 554 24.48 3.66 -25.46
C PRO A 554 24.87 4.60 -26.61
N LEU A 555 25.95 5.37 -26.45
CA LEU A 555 26.63 5.95 -27.60
C LEU A 555 26.86 4.81 -28.59
N GLU A 556 26.21 4.88 -29.76
CA GLU A 556 26.60 4.04 -30.89
C GLU A 556 28.09 4.28 -31.08
N LEU A 557 28.90 3.28 -30.72
CA LEU A 557 30.30 3.21 -31.06
C LEU A 557 30.36 3.23 -32.59
N ALA A 558 30.53 4.43 -33.16
CA ALA A 558 30.88 4.60 -34.55
C ALA A 558 32.19 3.82 -34.77
N ARG A 559 32.06 2.69 -35.47
CA ARG A 559 33.19 1.91 -35.99
C ARG A 559 33.89 2.65 -37.10
#